data_AF-A0AAD5R0C7-F1
#
_entry.id   AF-A0AAD5R0C7-F1
#
_cell.length_a   1.000
_cell.length_b   1.000
_cell.length_c   1.000
_cell.angle_alpha   90.00
_cell.angle_beta   90.00
_cell.angle_gamma   90.00
#
_symmetry.space_group_name_H-M   'P 1'
#
loop_
_entity.id
_entity.type
_entity.pdbx_description
1 polymer ?
#
loop_
_entity_poly.entity_id
_entity_poly.type
_entity_poly.pdbx_seq_one_letter_code
_entity_poly.pdbx_strand_id
1 'polypeptide(L)'
;MIWIIGEYAERIDNADELLESFVEGFHDENTQVQLQLLTAVVKLFLKRPTDTQQLVQRVLSLATQDSDNPDLRDRGYIYWRLLSADPAAAKQVVLAEKPLISEETDLLEPSLLDQLVCHIGSLASVYHKPPSSFVDSARQPLRSGIGYTNGHPSVDSNSGSVSTATHNAVPTVIPSQDTLIADLLSLDISAPMGAQINNMPTYPPMSSSGALDDLLGLSGPSVPEAVPPLATNAGFDPLANLGLGGPPAQTSLPATLSGLGDIFSGSLGAIGTPTSGYQFPKQLWLDAARAKGMQLEGTFVRRGGTIAMEMTITNKAMQPLSGFAIQFNRNSFGLVPAEPLKVPSPLMPGQSVNVVLRCDTTGGVQKMEPLTNLQVAIKNDLDVFYFATIVPLLVFFHESGQMEKREFLDMWKEIPEQNEQQFTIHNTQNLSADAICAKLQQNNVMTVARRSIEGQELLYHSIKYTNNIFVLSELKIHQASTALTLSLKSRHVQAVANMNEMFQLILSN
;
A
#
# COMPACT_ATOMS: atom_id res chain seq x y z
N MET A 1 8.11 22.45 30.53
CA MET A 1 7.24 22.95 31.63
C MET A 1 5.75 22.85 31.29
N ILE A 2 5.26 23.52 30.24
CA ILE A 2 3.83 23.49 29.81
C ILE A 2 3.28 22.06 29.66
N TRP A 3 4.08 21.14 29.12
CA TRP A 3 3.71 19.72 29.04
C TRP A 3 3.40 19.10 30.41
N ILE A 4 4.23 19.36 31.42
CA ILE A 4 4.07 18.84 32.79
C ILE A 4 2.77 19.39 33.40
N ILE A 5 2.48 20.68 33.17
CA ILE A 5 1.26 21.32 33.69
C ILE A 5 0.01 20.64 33.11
N GLY A 6 -0.04 20.40 31.80
CA GLY A 6 -1.15 19.66 31.19
C GLY A 6 -1.22 18.18 31.59
N GLU A 7 -0.08 17.51 31.74
CA GLU A 7 -0.01 16.09 32.09
C GLU A 7 -0.39 15.82 33.55
N TYR A 8 -0.01 16.71 34.48
CA TYR A 8 -0.28 16.57 35.90
C TYR A 8 -1.28 17.62 36.41
N ALA A 9 -2.16 18.12 35.53
CA ALA A 9 -3.19 19.10 35.87
C ALA A 9 -4.10 18.68 37.04
N GLU A 10 -4.23 17.38 37.34
CA GLU A 10 -4.98 16.90 38.51
C GLU A 10 -4.27 17.14 39.84
N ARG A 11 -2.93 17.21 39.83
CA ARG A 11 -2.06 17.37 41.01
C ARG A 11 -1.63 18.82 41.26
N ILE A 12 -1.79 19.69 40.26
CA ILE A 12 -1.41 21.10 40.33
C ILE A 12 -2.70 21.90 40.46
N ASP A 13 -2.91 22.55 41.59
CA ASP A 13 -4.18 23.24 41.88
C ASP A 13 -4.38 24.46 40.98
N ASN A 14 -3.34 25.27 40.76
CA ASN A 14 -3.36 26.49 39.92
C ASN A 14 -2.96 26.26 38.46
N ALA A 15 -3.25 25.08 37.89
CA ALA A 15 -2.84 24.73 36.53
C ALA A 15 -3.50 25.59 35.44
N ASP A 16 -4.73 26.03 35.68
CA ASP A 16 -5.51 26.94 34.86
C ASP A 16 -4.92 28.35 34.82
N GLU A 17 -4.64 28.95 35.97
CA GLU A 17 -4.00 30.28 36.06
C GLU A 17 -2.63 30.29 35.38
N LEU A 18 -1.85 29.22 35.58
CA LEU A 18 -0.54 29.07 34.96
C LEU A 18 -0.65 28.99 33.43
N LEU A 19 -1.53 28.14 32.91
CA LEU A 19 -1.71 28.03 31.45
C LEU A 19 -2.32 29.29 30.84
N GLU A 20 -3.21 29.98 31.56
CA GLU A 20 -3.79 31.25 31.11
C GLU A 20 -2.73 32.31 30.86
N SER A 21 -1.75 32.46 31.76
CA SER A 21 -0.63 33.40 31.57
C SER A 21 0.18 33.12 30.29
N PHE A 22 0.34 31.84 29.91
CA PHE A 22 1.01 31.47 28.65
C PHE A 22 0.12 31.68 27.43
N VAL A 23 -1.21 31.56 27.57
CA VAL A 23 -2.16 31.84 26.49
C VAL A 23 -2.28 33.34 26.20
N GLU A 24 -2.04 34.21 27.16
CA GLU A 24 -1.98 35.66 26.91
C GLU A 24 -0.85 36.06 25.95
N GLY A 25 0.31 35.40 26.06
CA GLY A 25 1.46 35.57 25.16
C GLY A 25 1.49 34.63 23.95
N PHE A 26 0.36 33.99 23.60
CA PHE A 26 0.33 32.87 22.65
C PHE A 26 1.04 33.14 21.31
N HIS A 27 0.84 34.32 20.72
CA HIS A 27 1.43 34.67 19.41
C HIS A 27 2.92 35.02 19.47
N ASP A 28 3.42 35.44 20.63
CA ASP A 28 4.82 35.81 20.83
C ASP A 28 5.72 34.59 21.08
N GLU A 29 5.12 33.45 21.37
CA GLU A 29 5.80 32.18 21.62
C GLU A 29 6.19 31.44 20.33
N ASN A 30 7.21 30.59 20.44
CA ASN A 30 7.63 29.73 19.32
C ASN A 30 6.50 28.73 18.93
N THR A 31 6.38 28.39 17.66
CA THR A 31 5.43 27.38 17.14
C THR A 31 5.42 26.07 17.93
N GLN A 32 6.57 25.56 18.35
CA GLN A 32 6.62 24.33 19.18
C GLN A 32 5.94 24.53 20.54
N VAL A 33 6.07 25.72 21.13
CA VAL A 33 5.45 26.10 22.40
C VAL A 33 3.95 26.27 22.21
N GLN A 34 3.51 26.93 21.12
CA GLN A 34 2.09 27.08 20.77
C GLN A 34 1.38 25.74 20.61
N LEU A 35 1.99 24.78 19.91
CA LEU A 35 1.46 23.42 19.73
C LEU A 35 1.34 22.68 21.08
N GLN A 36 2.34 22.85 21.94
CA GLN A 36 2.36 22.23 23.25
C GLN A 36 1.34 22.87 24.21
N LEU A 37 1.14 24.19 24.11
CA LEU A 37 0.19 24.96 24.88
C LEU A 37 -1.26 24.60 24.49
N LEU A 38 -1.55 24.52 23.20
CA LEU A 38 -2.82 24.01 22.68
C LEU A 38 -3.14 22.62 23.26
N THR A 39 -2.16 21.69 23.20
CA THR A 39 -2.32 20.34 23.74
C THR A 39 -2.52 20.33 25.27
N ALA A 40 -1.77 21.16 26.00
CA ALA A 40 -1.85 21.22 27.46
C ALA A 40 -3.18 21.79 27.95
N VAL A 41 -3.71 22.82 27.29
CA VAL A 41 -5.02 23.40 27.63
C VAL A 41 -6.15 22.41 27.34
N VAL A 42 -6.08 21.66 26.23
CA VAL A 42 -7.07 20.59 25.94
C VAL A 42 -7.00 19.48 27.00
N LYS A 43 -5.80 19.09 27.44
CA LYS A 43 -5.63 18.11 28.54
C LYS A 43 -6.20 18.62 29.87
N LEU A 44 -5.98 19.89 30.19
CA LEU A 44 -6.55 20.54 31.36
C LEU A 44 -8.09 20.51 31.31
N PHE A 45 -8.67 20.85 30.15
CA PHE A 45 -10.13 20.81 29.94
C PHE A 45 -10.73 19.41 30.14
N LEU A 46 -10.08 18.36 29.62
CA LEU A 46 -10.53 16.99 29.78
C LEU A 46 -10.43 16.46 31.23
N LYS A 47 -9.65 17.12 32.08
CA LYS A 47 -9.47 16.77 33.50
C LYS A 47 -10.35 17.61 34.43
N ARG A 48 -10.49 18.91 34.16
CA ARG A 48 -11.27 19.88 34.95
C ARG A 48 -12.20 20.71 34.05
N PRO A 49 -13.29 20.13 33.52
CA PRO A 49 -14.13 20.80 32.51
C PRO A 49 -14.90 22.02 33.04
N THR A 50 -15.20 22.08 34.34
CA THR A 50 -16.04 23.13 34.94
C THR A 50 -15.39 24.52 34.90
N ASP A 51 -14.09 24.61 35.16
CA ASP A 51 -13.40 25.88 35.38
C ASP A 51 -12.59 26.36 34.15
N THR A 52 -12.46 25.50 33.12
CA THR A 52 -11.46 25.69 32.05
C THR A 52 -12.08 25.81 30.65
N GLN A 53 -13.42 25.87 30.58
CA GLN A 53 -14.18 25.98 29.34
C GLN A 53 -13.85 27.27 28.56
N GLN A 54 -13.69 28.40 29.26
CA GLN A 54 -13.35 29.68 28.61
C GLN A 54 -11.92 29.64 28.04
N LEU A 55 -10.99 29.07 28.79
CA LEU A 55 -9.59 28.97 28.39
C LEU A 55 -9.40 28.08 27.14
N VAL A 56 -10.10 26.94 27.07
CA VAL A 56 -10.03 26.07 25.89
C VAL A 56 -10.67 26.70 24.66
N GLN A 57 -11.78 27.43 24.82
CA GLN A 57 -12.38 28.16 23.70
C GLN A 57 -11.46 29.27 23.17
N ARG A 58 -10.80 30.01 24.08
CA ARG A 58 -9.85 31.06 23.72
C ARG A 58 -8.66 30.50 22.94
N VAL A 59 -8.00 29.45 23.43
CA VAL A 59 -6.83 28.88 22.74
C VAL A 59 -7.20 28.23 21.40
N LEU A 60 -8.38 27.63 21.28
CA LEU A 60 -8.86 27.07 20.02
C LEU A 60 -9.17 28.17 18.99
N SER A 61 -9.72 29.31 19.42
CA SER A 61 -9.93 30.47 18.56
C SER A 61 -8.59 31.01 18.05
N LEU A 62 -7.63 31.22 18.95
CA LEU A 62 -6.28 31.71 18.60
C LEU A 62 -5.58 30.75 17.63
N ALA A 63 -5.71 29.44 17.83
CA ALA A 63 -5.10 28.42 16.97
C ALA A 63 -5.78 28.28 15.59
N THR A 64 -7.10 28.49 15.49
CA THR A 64 -7.86 28.24 14.25
C THR A 64 -8.12 29.47 13.40
N GLN A 65 -8.26 30.65 14.01
CA GLN A 65 -8.61 31.90 13.33
C GLN A 65 -7.39 32.82 13.19
N ASP A 66 -6.57 32.94 14.23
CA ASP A 66 -5.51 33.95 14.31
C ASP A 66 -4.11 33.41 14.02
N SER A 67 -3.97 32.09 13.78
CA SER A 67 -2.67 31.47 13.47
C SER A 67 -2.47 31.21 11.99
N ASP A 68 -1.33 31.66 11.45
CA ASP A 68 -0.89 31.39 10.08
C ASP A 68 -0.17 30.04 9.92
N ASN A 69 0.12 29.34 11.03
CA ASN A 69 0.82 28.06 10.96
C ASN A 69 -0.17 26.92 10.61
N PRO A 70 0.04 26.17 9.51
CA PRO A 70 -0.89 25.13 9.08
C PRO A 70 -0.98 23.96 10.07
N ASP A 71 0.12 23.58 10.72
CA ASP A 71 0.17 22.46 11.68
C ASP A 71 -0.59 22.80 12.97
N LEU A 72 -0.47 24.05 13.44
CA LEU A 72 -1.20 24.53 14.62
C LEU A 72 -2.70 24.59 14.35
N ARG A 73 -3.08 25.09 13.17
CA ARG A 73 -4.45 25.20 12.72
C ARG A 73 -5.11 23.83 12.57
N ASP A 74 -4.44 22.88 11.93
CA ASP A 74 -4.95 21.51 11.75
C ASP A 74 -5.15 20.81 13.10
N ARG A 75 -4.14 20.88 13.99
CA ARG A 75 -4.26 20.33 15.34
C ARG A 75 -5.37 20.99 16.15
N GLY A 76 -5.59 22.30 15.98
CA GLY A 76 -6.72 23.03 16.57
C GLY A 76 -8.07 22.49 16.10
N TYR A 77 -8.24 22.28 14.79
CA TYR A 77 -9.47 21.71 14.24
C TYR A 77 -9.70 20.25 14.67
N ILE A 78 -8.65 19.44 14.77
CA ILE A 78 -8.75 18.07 15.28
C ILE A 78 -9.27 18.08 16.72
N TYR A 79 -8.69 18.89 17.61
CA TYR A 79 -9.17 18.99 18.97
C TYR A 79 -10.59 19.54 19.06
N TRP A 80 -10.93 20.56 18.27
CA TRP A 80 -12.28 21.10 18.25
C TRP A 80 -13.32 20.04 17.84
N ARG A 81 -13.05 19.28 16.77
CA ARG A 81 -13.94 18.19 16.33
C ARG A 81 -14.04 17.08 17.36
N LEU A 82 -12.91 16.69 17.95
CA LEU A 82 -12.86 15.63 18.94
C LEU A 82 -13.65 15.99 20.20
N LEU A 83 -13.50 17.22 20.71
CA LEU A 83 -14.25 17.72 21.86
C LEU A 83 -15.75 17.92 21.57
N SER A 84 -16.11 18.25 20.33
CA SER A 84 -17.51 18.50 19.93
C SER A 84 -18.28 17.21 19.59
N ALA A 85 -17.59 16.17 19.12
CA ALA A 85 -18.20 14.90 18.74
C ALA A 85 -18.48 14.02 19.97
N ASP A 86 -17.45 13.72 20.76
CA ASP A 86 -17.58 12.92 21.98
C ASP A 86 -16.47 13.23 23.00
N PRO A 87 -16.80 13.87 24.13
CA PRO A 87 -15.85 14.12 25.21
C PRO A 87 -15.24 12.85 25.83
N ALA A 88 -15.94 11.71 25.80
CA ALA A 88 -15.44 10.46 26.37
C ALA A 88 -14.34 9.85 25.47
N ALA A 89 -14.57 9.75 24.17
CA ALA A 89 -13.55 9.37 23.19
C ALA A 89 -12.36 10.35 23.19
N ALA A 90 -12.63 11.66 23.31
CA ALA A 90 -11.58 12.68 23.41
C ALA A 90 -10.61 12.39 24.57
N LYS A 91 -11.15 11.98 25.72
CA LYS A 91 -10.36 11.61 26.89
C LYS A 91 -9.45 10.41 26.63
N GLN A 92 -9.97 9.38 25.96
CA GLN A 92 -9.18 8.17 25.65
C GLN A 92 -8.03 8.47 24.67
N VAL A 93 -8.27 9.30 23.67
CA VAL A 93 -7.27 9.65 22.65
C VAL A 93 -6.20 10.59 23.22
N VAL A 94 -6.61 11.65 23.92
CA VAL A 94 -5.70 12.72 24.35
C VAL A 94 -4.95 12.37 25.64
N LEU A 95 -5.56 11.59 26.53
CA LEU A 95 -4.96 11.14 27.79
C LEU A 95 -4.49 9.68 27.74
N ALA A 96 -4.25 9.14 26.54
CA ALA A 96 -3.72 7.79 26.37
C ALA A 96 -2.41 7.60 27.15
N GLU A 97 -2.24 6.41 27.75
CA GLU A 97 -1.01 6.04 28.43
C GLU A 97 0.14 5.98 27.40
N LYS A 98 1.16 6.79 27.63
CA LYS A 98 2.34 6.78 26.77
C LYS A 98 3.13 5.49 27.02
N PRO A 99 3.60 4.81 25.97
CA PRO A 99 4.44 3.63 26.15
C PRO A 99 5.67 4.02 26.97
N LEU A 100 6.04 3.15 27.92
CA LEU A 100 7.25 3.34 28.71
C LEU A 100 8.44 3.38 27.75
N ILE A 101 9.26 4.41 27.89
CA ILE A 101 10.55 4.48 27.20
C ILE A 101 11.43 3.45 27.91
N SER A 102 11.53 2.25 27.34
CA SER A 102 12.46 1.23 27.84
C SER A 102 13.88 1.67 27.52
N GLU A 103 14.71 1.83 28.55
CA GLU A 103 16.16 1.91 28.39
C GLU A 103 16.68 0.49 28.06
N GLU A 104 16.54 0.06 26.79
CA GLU A 104 16.97 -1.26 26.29
C GLU A 104 18.48 -1.56 26.49
N THR A 105 19.25 -0.59 27.00
CA THR A 105 20.71 -0.69 27.19
C THR A 105 21.11 -1.34 28.52
N ASP A 106 20.25 -1.34 29.54
CA ASP A 106 20.62 -1.75 30.91
C ASP A 106 20.28 -3.21 31.28
N LEU A 107 19.77 -4.01 30.34
CA LEU A 107 19.34 -5.40 30.58
C LEU A 107 20.30 -6.47 30.02
N LEU A 108 21.54 -6.12 29.69
CA LEU A 108 22.53 -7.10 29.26
C LEU A 108 23.23 -7.72 30.47
N GLU A 109 23.16 -9.05 30.59
CA GLU A 109 23.90 -9.79 31.60
C GLU A 109 25.41 -9.46 31.49
N PRO A 110 26.12 -9.15 32.58
CA PRO A 110 27.54 -8.75 32.53
C PRO A 110 28.44 -9.75 31.79
N SER A 111 28.12 -11.05 31.89
CA SER A 111 28.81 -12.13 31.19
C SER A 111 28.63 -12.07 29.67
N LEU A 112 27.45 -11.71 29.19
CA LEU A 112 27.15 -11.51 27.78
C LEU A 112 27.80 -10.22 27.28
N LEU A 113 27.81 -9.17 28.09
CA LEU A 113 28.47 -7.91 27.76
C LEU A 113 29.97 -8.11 27.51
N ASP A 114 30.67 -8.85 28.38
CA ASP A 114 32.08 -9.18 28.19
C ASP A 114 32.34 -9.95 26.89
N GLN A 115 31.44 -10.87 26.52
CA GLN A 115 31.52 -11.59 25.25
C GLN A 115 31.25 -10.68 24.05
N LEU A 116 30.25 -9.80 24.13
CA LEU A 116 29.89 -8.87 23.07
C LEU A 116 30.97 -7.81 22.85
N VAL A 117 31.66 -7.37 23.92
CA VAL A 117 32.83 -6.48 23.85
C VAL A 117 33.96 -7.13 23.05
N CYS A 118 34.19 -8.43 23.22
CA CYS A 118 35.18 -9.17 22.43
C CYS A 118 34.79 -9.32 20.94
N HIS A 119 33.54 -9.05 20.59
CA HIS A 119 32.99 -9.18 19.24
C HIS A 119 32.36 -7.88 18.71
N ILE A 120 32.85 -6.73 19.18
CA ILE A 120 32.48 -5.41 18.64
C ILE A 120 32.81 -5.39 17.15
N GLY A 121 31.83 -5.01 16.32
CA GLY A 121 31.95 -5.03 14.85
C GLY A 121 31.45 -6.33 14.20
N SER A 122 30.94 -7.29 14.97
CA SER A 122 30.24 -8.48 14.48
C SER A 122 28.72 -8.36 14.67
N LEU A 123 27.95 -9.15 13.91
CA LEU A 123 26.48 -9.25 14.06
C LEU A 123 26.06 -9.63 15.48
N ALA A 124 26.89 -10.36 16.22
CA ALA A 124 26.68 -10.66 17.63
C ALA A 124 26.44 -9.39 18.48
N SER A 125 27.25 -8.34 18.26
CA SER A 125 27.13 -7.05 18.95
C SER A 125 25.90 -6.24 18.55
N VAL A 126 25.36 -6.43 17.35
CA VAL A 126 24.17 -5.72 16.85
C VAL A 126 22.88 -6.36 17.38
N TYR A 127 22.86 -7.69 17.47
CA TYR A 127 21.68 -8.46 17.86
C TYR A 127 21.66 -8.83 19.34
N HIS A 128 22.65 -8.39 20.13
CA HIS A 128 22.79 -8.71 21.55
C HIS A 128 22.70 -10.22 21.83
N LYS A 129 23.33 -11.03 20.98
CA LYS A 129 23.33 -12.50 21.05
C LYS A 129 24.74 -13.04 21.01
N PRO A 130 25.04 -14.14 21.71
CA PRO A 130 26.36 -14.74 21.68
C PRO A 130 26.70 -15.20 20.25
N PRO A 131 27.98 -15.17 19.84
CA PRO A 131 28.42 -15.61 18.51
C PRO A 131 27.99 -17.03 18.14
N SER A 132 27.82 -17.91 19.13
CA SER A 132 27.33 -19.27 18.96
C SER A 132 25.91 -19.35 18.39
N SER A 133 25.08 -18.32 18.62
CA SER A 133 23.73 -18.24 18.03
C SER A 133 23.75 -18.04 16.52
N PHE A 134 24.89 -17.64 15.93
CA PHE A 134 25.01 -17.35 14.51
C PHE A 134 25.61 -18.51 13.70
N VAL A 135 26.21 -19.51 14.37
CA VAL A 135 26.89 -20.63 13.71
C VAL A 135 26.39 -21.94 14.27
N ASP A 136 25.64 -22.68 13.46
CA ASP A 136 25.15 -24.02 13.78
C ASP A 136 26.33 -25.01 13.64
N SER A 137 26.82 -25.55 14.77
CA SER A 137 27.98 -26.46 14.82
C SER A 137 27.79 -27.78 14.04
N ALA A 138 26.60 -28.02 13.48
CA ALA A 138 26.26 -29.23 12.73
C ALA A 138 26.80 -29.28 11.29
N ARG A 139 27.44 -28.22 10.76
CA ARG A 139 27.97 -28.18 9.37
C ARG A 139 29.38 -27.60 9.23
N GLN A 140 30.35 -28.11 9.99
CA GLN A 140 31.77 -27.86 9.68
C GLN A 140 32.41 -29.04 8.92
N PRO A 141 32.93 -28.82 7.69
CA PRO A 141 33.93 -29.70 7.09
C PRO A 141 35.26 -29.55 7.84
N LEU A 142 35.93 -30.68 8.10
CA LEU A 142 37.23 -30.77 8.76
C LEU A 142 38.25 -29.77 8.21
N ARG A 143 38.81 -28.94 9.09
CA ARG A 143 40.22 -28.53 8.98
C ARG A 143 40.92 -28.78 10.32
N SER A 144 41.81 -29.75 10.25
CA SER A 144 42.64 -30.25 11.35
C SER A 144 43.73 -29.23 11.71
N GLY A 145 43.75 -28.83 12.99
CA GLY A 145 44.92 -28.61 13.85
C GLY A 145 46.07 -27.68 13.42
N ILE A 146 46.27 -26.59 14.18
CA ILE A 146 47.48 -26.41 15.01
C ILE A 146 46.98 -25.84 16.36
N GLY A 147 47.29 -26.55 17.45
CA GLY A 147 46.82 -26.22 18.80
C GLY A 147 47.79 -25.36 19.61
N TYR A 148 47.29 -24.85 20.74
CA TYR A 148 48.05 -24.66 21.97
C TYR A 148 47.15 -24.97 23.17
N THR A 149 47.69 -25.74 24.08
CA THR A 149 47.08 -26.38 25.27
C THR A 149 47.22 -25.52 26.52
N ASN A 150 46.22 -25.59 27.41
CA ASN A 150 46.27 -25.55 28.90
C ASN A 150 44.80 -25.37 29.37
N GLY A 151 44.16 -26.12 30.27
CA GLY A 151 44.51 -27.19 31.19
C GLY A 151 43.58 -27.11 32.43
N HIS A 152 42.79 -28.17 32.68
CA HIS A 152 42.06 -28.54 33.92
C HIS A 152 40.58 -28.01 34.16
N PRO A 153 39.71 -28.72 34.95
CA PRO A 153 38.49 -29.40 34.49
C PRO A 153 37.27 -29.28 35.47
N SER A 154 36.20 -30.06 35.20
CA SER A 154 35.09 -30.48 36.10
C SER A 154 34.11 -29.37 36.55
N VAL A 155 32.78 -29.54 36.54
CA VAL A 155 31.96 -30.60 37.15
C VAL A 155 30.65 -30.82 36.36
N ASP A 156 30.22 -32.08 36.25
CA ASP A 156 28.94 -32.56 35.70
C ASP A 156 27.73 -32.13 36.54
N SER A 157 26.60 -31.84 35.89
CA SER A 157 25.26 -32.15 36.40
C SER A 157 24.22 -32.22 35.29
N ASN A 158 23.63 -33.40 35.19
CA ASN A 158 22.63 -33.84 34.24
C ASN A 158 21.22 -33.61 34.81
N SER A 159 20.32 -32.94 34.10
CA SER A 159 18.87 -33.12 34.25
C SER A 159 18.11 -32.77 32.96
N GLY A 160 17.06 -33.55 32.69
CA GLY A 160 16.54 -33.88 31.37
C GLY A 160 15.76 -32.80 30.63
N SER A 161 15.88 -32.83 29.29
CA SER A 161 15.10 -32.02 28.36
C SER A 161 13.76 -32.69 28.02
N VAL A 162 12.65 -32.00 28.30
CA VAL A 162 11.35 -32.21 27.66
C VAL A 162 11.13 -31.08 26.67
N SER A 163 10.85 -31.47 25.43
CA SER A 163 10.61 -30.62 24.27
C SER A 163 9.37 -29.74 24.43
N THR A 164 9.50 -28.44 24.16
CA THR A 164 8.38 -27.58 23.74
C THR A 164 8.83 -26.67 22.62
N ALA A 165 8.19 -26.84 21.46
CA ALA A 165 8.36 -26.02 20.28
C ALA A 165 7.69 -24.66 20.50
N THR A 166 8.39 -23.56 20.22
CA THR A 166 7.83 -22.21 20.20
C THR A 166 7.90 -21.64 18.79
N HIS A 167 6.72 -21.30 18.28
CA HIS A 167 6.47 -20.64 17.01
C HIS A 167 6.96 -19.19 17.04
N ASN A 168 7.72 -18.77 16.03
CA ASN A 168 7.97 -17.36 15.71
C ASN A 168 6.73 -16.79 14.99
N ALA A 169 6.07 -15.80 15.61
CA ALA A 169 5.07 -14.96 14.97
C ALA A 169 5.57 -13.51 14.96
N VAL A 170 5.52 -12.87 13.78
CA VAL A 170 5.93 -11.48 13.54
C VAL A 170 4.67 -10.60 13.67
N PRO A 171 4.69 -9.48 14.42
CA PRO A 171 3.50 -8.67 14.63
C PRO A 171 3.17 -7.85 13.38
N THR A 172 1.94 -7.99 12.86
CA THR A 172 1.40 -7.18 11.76
C THR A 172 0.50 -6.09 12.34
N VAL A 173 0.84 -4.82 12.09
CA VAL A 173 0.09 -3.63 12.52
C VAL A 173 -1.13 -3.42 11.62
N ILE A 174 -2.32 -3.32 12.21
CA ILE A 174 -3.61 -3.07 11.54
C ILE A 174 -4.02 -1.61 11.83
N PRO A 175 -4.35 -0.77 10.83
CA PRO A 175 -5.04 0.50 11.07
C PRO A 175 -6.57 0.34 11.05
N SER A 176 -7.23 1.22 11.83
CA SER A 176 -8.61 1.19 12.34
C SER A 176 -9.71 1.57 11.32
N GLN A 177 -10.94 1.14 11.61
CA GLN A 177 -12.15 1.10 10.75
C GLN A 177 -12.92 2.43 10.55
N ASP A 178 -12.33 3.61 10.76
CA ASP A 178 -13.10 4.88 10.80
C ASP A 178 -13.26 5.64 9.46
N THR A 179 -12.68 5.16 8.35
CA THR A 179 -12.76 5.86 7.05
C THR A 179 -13.97 5.48 6.18
N LEU A 180 -14.94 4.68 6.67
CA LEU A 180 -16.01 4.13 5.82
C LEU A 180 -17.43 4.64 6.10
N ILE A 181 -17.64 5.54 7.07
CA ILE A 181 -18.99 6.04 7.40
C ILE A 181 -19.31 7.37 6.67
N ALA A 182 -18.32 8.04 6.08
CA ALA A 182 -18.53 9.33 5.40
C ALA A 182 -19.03 9.24 3.94
N ASP A 183 -19.07 8.04 3.33
CA ASP A 183 -19.41 7.86 1.91
C ASP A 183 -20.78 7.17 1.68
N LEU A 184 -21.55 6.94 2.76
CA LEU A 184 -22.88 6.29 2.72
C LEU A 184 -24.06 7.27 2.89
N LEU A 185 -23.79 8.58 2.97
CA LEU A 185 -24.83 9.63 2.97
C LEU A 185 -24.97 10.35 1.62
N SER A 186 -24.33 9.83 0.57
CA SER A 186 -24.38 10.35 -0.81
C SER A 186 -25.44 9.66 -1.68
N LEU A 187 -26.32 8.84 -1.09
CA LEU A 187 -27.32 8.01 -1.75
C LEU A 187 -28.74 8.45 -1.37
N ASP A 188 -29.22 9.56 -1.95
CA ASP A 188 -30.55 9.78 -2.56
C ASP A 188 -30.67 11.28 -2.95
N ILE A 189 -31.29 11.79 -4.02
CA ILE A 189 -32.35 11.26 -4.89
C ILE A 189 -32.41 12.12 -6.19
N SER A 190 -32.79 11.48 -7.31
CA SER A 190 -33.50 12.01 -8.50
C SER A 190 -32.79 12.86 -9.58
N ALA A 191 -32.66 12.29 -10.80
CA ALA A 191 -33.19 12.85 -12.06
C ALA A 191 -33.10 11.83 -13.24
N PRO A 192 -34.14 11.69 -14.09
CA PRO A 192 -34.13 10.78 -15.25
C PRO A 192 -33.58 11.43 -16.54
N MET A 193 -33.11 10.59 -17.46
CA MET A 193 -32.57 10.93 -18.78
C MET A 193 -33.64 11.30 -19.83
N GLY A 194 -33.44 12.44 -20.52
CA GLY A 194 -33.46 12.59 -21.99
C GLY A 194 -34.80 12.78 -22.74
N ALA A 195 -35.00 13.96 -23.36
CA ALA A 195 -35.18 14.15 -24.81
C ALA A 195 -35.55 15.61 -25.21
N GLN A 196 -34.73 16.19 -26.09
CA GLN A 196 -34.91 17.21 -27.15
C GLN A 196 -35.89 18.43 -27.09
N ILE A 197 -35.45 19.46 -27.87
CA ILE A 197 -36.16 20.48 -28.69
C ILE A 197 -36.35 21.90 -28.10
N ASN A 198 -35.84 22.89 -28.88
CA ASN A 198 -36.04 24.34 -28.92
C ASN A 198 -37.23 24.98 -28.15
N ASN A 199 -36.95 26.04 -27.39
CA ASN A 199 -37.38 27.45 -27.58
C ASN A 199 -37.24 28.25 -26.25
N MET A 200 -36.71 29.47 -26.33
CA MET A 200 -36.69 30.47 -25.24
C MET A 200 -38.12 30.98 -24.93
N PRO A 201 -38.47 31.42 -23.68
CA PRO A 201 -38.22 32.82 -23.26
C PRO A 201 -37.98 33.10 -21.73
N THR A 202 -37.10 34.08 -21.48
CA THR A 202 -37.01 35.18 -20.47
C THR A 202 -37.77 35.29 -19.10
N TYR A 203 -36.95 35.55 -18.02
CA TYR A 203 -37.06 36.35 -16.74
C TYR A 203 -38.19 36.14 -15.69
N PRO A 204 -38.09 36.57 -14.39
CA PRO A 204 -37.00 37.14 -13.53
C PRO A 204 -36.86 36.50 -12.09
N PRO A 205 -36.01 37.01 -11.15
CA PRO A 205 -35.67 36.34 -9.87
C PRO A 205 -36.30 36.96 -8.59
N MET A 206 -36.41 36.18 -7.50
CA MET A 206 -36.61 36.53 -6.08
C MET A 206 -36.79 35.21 -5.29
N SER A 207 -36.61 35.02 -3.98
CA SER A 207 -35.90 35.66 -2.85
C SER A 207 -36.11 34.69 -1.67
N SER A 208 -35.17 34.66 -0.73
CA SER A 208 -35.13 33.81 0.48
C SER A 208 -36.32 33.97 1.44
N SER A 209 -36.65 32.86 2.12
CA SER A 209 -37.11 32.72 3.53
C SER A 209 -38.44 31.97 3.69
N GLY A 210 -38.46 30.90 4.52
CA GLY A 210 -39.72 30.38 5.08
C GLY A 210 -39.88 28.87 5.34
N ALA A 211 -38.85 28.03 5.22
CA ALA A 211 -39.02 26.58 5.38
C ALA A 211 -38.82 26.12 6.84
N LEU A 212 -39.81 26.35 7.73
CA LEU A 212 -39.84 25.74 9.07
C LEU A 212 -41.26 25.34 9.56
N ASP A 213 -42.32 25.47 8.76
CA ASP A 213 -43.70 25.28 9.25
C ASP A 213 -44.37 23.94 8.84
N ASP A 214 -43.70 23.09 8.05
CA ASP A 214 -44.34 21.89 7.47
C ASP A 214 -44.02 20.57 8.23
N LEU A 215 -43.51 20.67 9.46
CA LEU A 215 -43.11 19.53 10.30
C LEU A 215 -44.20 19.06 11.28
N LEU A 216 -45.44 19.57 11.21
CA LEU A 216 -46.47 19.31 12.23
C LEU A 216 -47.82 18.73 11.74
N GLY A 217 -47.80 17.91 10.69
CA GLY A 217 -48.69 16.74 10.57
C GLY A 217 -50.20 16.97 10.72
N LEU A 218 -50.83 17.61 9.73
CA LEU A 218 -52.30 17.65 9.61
C LEU A 218 -52.75 17.51 8.15
N SER A 219 -53.07 16.29 7.71
CA SER A 219 -54.33 15.93 7.00
C SER A 219 -54.17 14.62 6.22
N GLY A 220 -55.11 13.71 6.45
CA GLY A 220 -55.22 12.40 5.81
C GLY A 220 -56.04 12.42 4.50
N PRO A 221 -56.64 11.29 4.08
CA PRO A 221 -56.27 10.64 2.82
C PRO A 221 -57.37 10.66 1.74
N SER A 222 -57.04 10.27 0.51
CA SER A 222 -58.01 9.97 -0.55
C SER A 222 -57.52 8.86 -1.49
N VAL A 223 -58.47 8.02 -1.86
CA VAL A 223 -58.50 6.67 -2.46
C VAL A 223 -58.19 6.59 -3.99
N PRO A 224 -58.05 5.38 -4.59
CA PRO A 224 -57.29 5.07 -5.82
C PRO A 224 -58.17 4.82 -7.07
N GLU A 225 -57.55 4.40 -8.20
CA GLU A 225 -57.94 3.26 -9.09
C GLU A 225 -57.72 3.47 -10.61
N ALA A 226 -57.41 2.34 -11.31
CA ALA A 226 -57.85 1.91 -12.66
C ALA A 226 -56.84 1.81 -13.84
N VAL A 227 -56.62 0.55 -14.27
CA VAL A 227 -56.29 -0.01 -15.62
C VAL A 227 -57.63 -0.27 -16.36
N PRO A 228 -57.80 -0.79 -17.63
CA PRO A 228 -56.94 -1.22 -18.79
C PRO A 228 -57.54 -0.74 -20.17
N PRO A 229 -57.56 -1.43 -21.37
CA PRO A 229 -56.92 -2.65 -21.91
C PRO A 229 -56.38 -2.61 -23.39
N LEU A 230 -56.05 -3.81 -23.87
CA LEU A 230 -55.39 -4.35 -25.09
C LEU A 230 -56.29 -4.51 -26.36
N ALA A 231 -55.70 -4.51 -27.57
CA ALA A 231 -56.13 -5.23 -28.82
C ALA A 231 -55.06 -5.07 -29.94
N THR A 232 -54.30 -6.06 -30.43
CA THR A 232 -54.53 -7.17 -31.43
C THR A 232 -54.66 -6.79 -32.91
N ASN A 233 -53.73 -7.30 -33.76
CA ASN A 233 -53.93 -7.98 -35.06
C ASN A 233 -52.56 -8.20 -35.77
N ALA A 234 -52.29 -9.14 -36.69
CA ALA A 234 -52.69 -10.51 -37.01
C ALA A 234 -52.02 -10.86 -38.37
N GLY A 235 -51.51 -12.09 -38.52
CA GLY A 235 -51.27 -12.77 -39.82
C GLY A 235 -49.86 -12.71 -40.39
N PHE A 236 -49.30 -13.72 -41.07
CA PHE A 236 -49.72 -15.09 -41.44
C PHE A 236 -48.46 -15.77 -42.05
N ASP A 237 -48.18 -17.03 -41.66
CA ASP A 237 -47.30 -18.03 -42.32
C ASP A 237 -47.94 -18.54 -43.64
N PRO A 238 -47.28 -19.20 -44.64
CA PRO A 238 -46.56 -20.50 -44.43
C PRO A 238 -45.53 -20.99 -45.50
N LEU A 239 -44.56 -21.86 -45.14
CA LEU A 239 -44.21 -23.09 -45.89
C LEU A 239 -43.15 -23.98 -45.21
N ALA A 240 -43.54 -25.25 -44.98
CA ALA A 240 -42.73 -26.49 -44.87
C ALA A 240 -41.72 -26.59 -43.70
N ASN A 241 -42.10 -27.14 -42.54
CA ASN A 241 -42.37 -28.56 -42.24
C ASN A 241 -41.41 -29.55 -42.94
N LEU A 242 -40.52 -30.17 -42.17
CA LEU A 242 -40.63 -31.57 -41.75
C LEU A 242 -39.48 -31.93 -40.80
N GLY A 243 -39.84 -32.14 -39.52
CA GLY A 243 -38.94 -32.61 -38.48
C GLY A 243 -38.96 -34.13 -38.25
N LEU A 244 -38.51 -34.47 -37.03
CA LEU A 244 -38.43 -35.78 -36.35
C LEU A 244 -37.26 -36.70 -36.77
N GLY A 245 -36.48 -37.29 -35.85
CA GLY A 245 -36.50 -37.28 -34.39
C GLY A 245 -35.64 -38.42 -33.80
N GLY A 246 -35.26 -38.29 -32.51
CA GLY A 246 -35.02 -39.40 -31.56
C GLY A 246 -33.65 -40.12 -31.52
N PRO A 247 -33.18 -40.61 -30.32
CA PRO A 247 -31.79 -40.99 -30.01
C PRO A 247 -31.52 -42.53 -30.05
N PRO A 248 -30.26 -43.01 -29.87
CA PRO A 248 -29.81 -43.47 -28.53
C PRO A 248 -28.29 -43.35 -28.25
N ALA A 249 -27.88 -43.69 -27.01
CA ALA A 249 -26.49 -43.77 -26.52
C ALA A 249 -25.86 -45.16 -26.72
N GLN A 250 -24.51 -45.25 -26.85
CA GLN A 250 -23.60 -46.22 -26.17
C GLN A 250 -22.13 -46.22 -26.69
N THR A 251 -21.18 -46.35 -25.74
CA THR A 251 -19.89 -47.12 -25.71
C THR A 251 -18.55 -46.66 -26.37
N SER A 252 -17.55 -46.49 -25.46
CA SER A 252 -16.13 -46.99 -25.41
C SER A 252 -14.97 -46.53 -26.35
N LEU A 253 -13.81 -46.28 -25.68
CA LEU A 253 -12.40 -45.97 -26.07
C LEU A 253 -11.75 -46.88 -27.17
N PRO A 254 -10.56 -46.60 -27.79
CA PRO A 254 -9.37 -45.89 -27.27
C PRO A 254 -8.55 -44.98 -28.24
N ALA A 255 -7.44 -44.45 -27.72
CA ALA A 255 -6.51 -43.46 -28.27
C ALA A 255 -5.69 -43.87 -29.51
N THR A 256 -5.39 -42.92 -30.41
CA THR A 256 -4.14 -42.83 -31.18
C THR A 256 -3.79 -41.39 -31.62
N LEU A 257 -2.55 -40.99 -31.28
CA LEU A 257 -1.59 -40.22 -32.09
C LEU A 257 -1.87 -38.75 -32.48
N SER A 258 -1.42 -37.81 -31.64
CA SER A 258 -0.90 -36.53 -32.15
C SER A 258 0.15 -35.93 -31.20
N GLY A 259 1.39 -36.40 -31.36
CA GLY A 259 2.58 -35.67 -30.96
C GLY A 259 3.33 -35.32 -32.23
N LEU A 260 3.57 -34.02 -32.47
CA LEU A 260 4.61 -33.43 -33.34
C LEU A 260 4.46 -31.89 -33.43
N GLY A 261 4.33 -31.21 -32.27
CA GLY A 261 4.25 -29.74 -32.21
C GLY A 261 5.54 -29.03 -31.78
N ASP A 262 6.54 -29.76 -31.29
CA ASP A 262 7.64 -29.18 -30.48
C ASP A 262 9.02 -29.17 -31.18
N ILE A 263 9.07 -29.29 -32.52
CA ILE A 263 10.33 -29.45 -33.28
C ILE A 263 10.59 -28.36 -34.33
N PHE A 264 9.65 -27.43 -34.59
CA PHE A 264 9.80 -26.40 -35.64
C PHE A 264 9.85 -24.95 -35.14
N SER A 265 10.36 -24.69 -33.92
CA SER A 265 10.65 -23.32 -33.44
C SER A 265 12.15 -23.00 -33.46
N GLY A 266 12.86 -23.40 -34.52
CA GLY A 266 14.28 -23.14 -34.72
C GLY A 266 14.55 -22.55 -36.10
N SER A 267 14.93 -21.27 -36.11
CA SER A 267 15.55 -20.55 -37.23
C SER A 267 14.65 -20.17 -38.41
N LEU A 268 14.16 -18.92 -38.40
CA LEU A 268 14.27 -17.91 -39.47
C LEU A 268 13.36 -16.70 -39.17
N GLY A 269 13.95 -15.52 -38.94
CA GLY A 269 13.26 -14.22 -39.04
C GLY A 269 12.57 -13.71 -37.77
N ALA A 270 13.08 -12.59 -37.26
CA ALA A 270 12.64 -11.92 -36.04
C ALA A 270 11.18 -11.40 -36.09
N ILE A 271 10.32 -11.88 -35.16
CA ILE A 271 9.19 -11.16 -34.56
C ILE A 271 9.11 -11.63 -33.09
N GLY A 272 9.02 -10.67 -32.16
CA GLY A 272 9.48 -10.76 -30.77
C GLY A 272 8.96 -11.90 -29.90
N THR A 273 9.88 -12.47 -29.12
CA THR A 273 9.57 -13.19 -27.87
C THR A 273 8.87 -12.23 -26.89
N PRO A 274 7.84 -12.67 -26.14
CA PRO A 274 7.36 -11.87 -25.03
C PRO A 274 8.48 -11.76 -24.00
N THR A 275 9.10 -10.59 -23.89
CA THR A 275 10.07 -10.26 -22.86
C THR A 275 9.35 -10.23 -21.52
N SER A 276 9.26 -11.37 -20.83
CA SER A 276 8.79 -11.41 -19.45
C SER A 276 9.92 -10.90 -18.56
N GLY A 277 9.79 -9.67 -18.07
CA GLY A 277 10.62 -9.15 -16.99
C GLY A 277 10.45 -9.98 -15.69
N TYR A 278 11.10 -9.53 -14.63
CA TYR A 278 11.00 -10.16 -13.32
C TYR A 278 9.56 -10.19 -12.83
N GLN A 279 9.10 -11.36 -12.38
CA GLN A 279 7.76 -11.56 -11.83
C GLN A 279 7.83 -11.79 -10.32
N PHE A 280 7.09 -10.98 -9.57
CA PHE A 280 6.99 -11.12 -8.13
C PHE A 280 6.14 -12.34 -7.76
N PRO A 281 6.55 -13.12 -6.74
CA PRO A 281 5.74 -14.23 -6.25
C PRO A 281 4.42 -13.72 -5.66
N LYS A 282 3.39 -14.57 -5.67
CA LYS A 282 2.10 -14.26 -5.02
C LYS A 282 2.30 -14.12 -3.51
N GLN A 283 1.66 -13.12 -2.92
CA GLN A 283 1.64 -12.87 -1.49
C GLN A 283 0.21 -13.02 -0.96
N LEU A 284 0.07 -13.42 0.30
CA LEU A 284 -1.21 -13.47 0.99
C LEU A 284 -1.68 -12.04 1.32
N TRP A 285 -2.76 -11.59 0.69
CA TRP A 285 -3.33 -10.26 0.90
C TRP A 285 -4.49 -10.26 1.90
N LEU A 286 -5.29 -11.33 1.89
CA LEU A 286 -6.43 -11.48 2.79
C LEU A 286 -6.52 -12.91 3.30
N ASP A 287 -6.40 -13.05 4.61
CA ASP A 287 -6.50 -14.34 5.29
C ASP A 287 -7.96 -14.79 5.45
N ALA A 288 -8.21 -16.10 5.35
CA ALA A 288 -9.54 -16.69 5.47
C ALA A 288 -10.23 -16.34 6.80
N ALA A 289 -9.49 -16.23 7.90
CA ALA A 289 -10.04 -15.86 9.21
C ALA A 289 -10.61 -14.44 9.21
N ARG A 290 -10.01 -13.53 8.43
CA ARG A 290 -10.41 -12.11 8.33
C ARG A 290 -11.49 -11.86 7.29
N ALA A 291 -11.75 -12.83 6.42
CA ALA A 291 -12.68 -12.68 5.30
C ALA A 291 -13.74 -13.80 5.22
N LYS A 292 -14.23 -14.22 6.40
CA LYS A 292 -15.33 -15.18 6.56
C LYS A 292 -15.16 -16.46 5.71
N GLY A 293 -13.92 -16.95 5.63
CA GLY A 293 -13.52 -18.15 4.90
C GLY A 293 -12.98 -17.91 3.49
N MET A 294 -13.03 -16.71 2.93
CA MET A 294 -12.36 -16.39 1.66
C MET A 294 -10.87 -16.08 1.89
N GLN A 295 -9.97 -16.79 1.21
CA GLN A 295 -8.55 -16.45 1.19
C GLN A 295 -8.17 -15.84 -0.16
N LEU A 296 -7.39 -14.76 -0.14
CA LEU A 296 -6.88 -14.08 -1.33
C LEU A 296 -5.36 -13.98 -1.30
N GLU A 297 -4.73 -14.55 -2.32
CA GLU A 297 -3.31 -14.36 -2.62
C GLU A 297 -3.18 -13.64 -3.96
N GLY A 298 -2.14 -12.85 -4.16
CA GLY A 298 -1.91 -12.25 -5.46
C GLY A 298 -0.58 -11.58 -5.66
N THR A 299 -0.35 -11.16 -6.90
CA THR A 299 0.80 -10.40 -7.37
C THR A 299 0.36 -9.46 -8.48
N PHE A 300 1.23 -8.52 -8.86
CA PHE A 300 1.03 -7.68 -10.03
C PHE A 300 2.07 -8.01 -11.08
N VAL A 301 1.63 -8.06 -12.33
CA VAL A 301 2.48 -8.31 -13.48
C VAL A 301 2.22 -7.26 -14.54
N ARG A 302 3.25 -6.95 -15.33
CA ARG A 302 3.10 -6.20 -16.57
C ARG A 302 3.40 -7.14 -17.73
N ARG A 303 2.43 -7.34 -18.63
CA ARG A 303 2.57 -8.21 -19.81
C ARG A 303 2.03 -7.50 -21.04
N GLY A 304 2.88 -7.33 -22.05
CA GLY A 304 2.51 -6.70 -23.33
C GLY A 304 1.89 -5.31 -23.16
N GLY A 305 2.48 -4.43 -22.35
CA GLY A 305 1.96 -3.07 -22.12
C GLY A 305 0.81 -2.97 -21.11
N THR A 306 0.23 -4.08 -20.69
CA THR A 306 -0.94 -4.09 -19.79
C THR A 306 -0.52 -4.50 -18.38
N ILE A 307 -0.99 -3.76 -17.36
CA ILE A 307 -0.84 -4.15 -15.96
C ILE A 307 -1.96 -5.13 -15.63
N ALA A 308 -1.65 -6.22 -14.93
CA ALA A 308 -2.63 -7.18 -14.46
C ALA A 308 -2.39 -7.54 -13.00
N MET A 309 -3.48 -7.66 -12.25
CA MET A 309 -3.53 -8.20 -10.90
C MET A 309 -3.84 -9.70 -11.02
N GLU A 310 -2.84 -10.55 -10.78
CA GLU A 310 -3.00 -12.01 -10.78
C GLU A 310 -3.31 -12.48 -9.37
N MET A 311 -4.47 -13.09 -9.18
CA MET A 311 -4.98 -13.52 -7.88
C MET A 311 -5.26 -15.01 -7.85
N THR A 312 -5.15 -15.60 -6.66
CA THR A 312 -5.73 -16.90 -6.31
C THR A 312 -6.78 -16.67 -5.24
N ILE A 313 -8.04 -16.98 -5.55
CA ILE A 313 -9.15 -16.92 -4.59
C ILE A 313 -9.45 -18.34 -4.15
N THR A 314 -9.42 -18.59 -2.84
CA THR A 314 -9.73 -19.90 -2.26
C THR A 314 -10.90 -19.79 -1.29
N ASN A 315 -11.94 -20.60 -1.49
CA ASN A 315 -13.05 -20.70 -0.55
C ASN A 315 -12.74 -21.75 0.52
N LYS A 316 -12.45 -21.31 1.74
CA LYS A 316 -12.32 -22.14 2.95
C LYS A 316 -13.56 -22.07 3.86
N ALA A 317 -14.62 -21.39 3.43
CA ALA A 317 -15.90 -21.40 4.13
C ALA A 317 -16.64 -22.73 3.90
N MET A 318 -17.68 -22.98 4.71
CA MET A 318 -18.56 -24.15 4.56
C MET A 318 -19.70 -23.93 3.56
N GLN A 319 -19.80 -22.73 2.96
CA GLN A 319 -20.85 -22.34 2.02
C GLN A 319 -20.26 -21.87 0.68
N PRO A 320 -20.99 -22.02 -0.44
CA PRO A 320 -20.55 -21.47 -1.72
C PRO A 320 -20.46 -19.94 -1.65
N LEU A 321 -19.48 -19.36 -2.36
CA LEU A 321 -19.30 -17.91 -2.49
C LEU A 321 -19.66 -17.45 -3.90
N SER A 322 -20.35 -16.33 -4.01
CA SER A 322 -20.78 -15.75 -5.28
C SER A 322 -20.76 -14.22 -5.25
N GLY A 323 -21.20 -13.56 -6.33
CA GLY A 323 -21.36 -12.10 -6.32
C GLY A 323 -20.06 -11.30 -6.19
N PHE A 324 -18.96 -11.82 -6.73
CA PHE A 324 -17.65 -11.21 -6.62
C PHE A 324 -17.56 -9.86 -7.35
N ALA A 325 -17.08 -8.84 -6.65
CA ALA A 325 -16.76 -7.53 -7.23
C ALA A 325 -15.50 -6.95 -6.56
N ILE A 326 -14.80 -6.07 -7.26
CA ILE A 326 -13.57 -5.46 -6.74
C ILE A 326 -13.51 -3.98 -7.12
N GLN A 327 -12.96 -3.18 -6.22
CA GLN A 327 -12.74 -1.75 -6.43
C GLN A 327 -11.43 -1.33 -5.77
N PHE A 328 -10.70 -0.43 -6.43
CA PHE A 328 -9.50 0.18 -5.87
C PHE A 328 -9.84 1.59 -5.38
N ASN A 329 -9.24 1.97 -4.25
CA ASN A 329 -9.26 3.37 -3.85
C ASN A 329 -8.34 4.21 -4.77
N ARG A 330 -8.50 5.53 -4.74
CA ARG A 330 -7.57 6.45 -5.41
C ARG A 330 -6.15 6.19 -4.89
N ASN A 331 -5.17 6.24 -5.79
CA ASN A 331 -3.78 5.90 -5.49
C ASN A 331 -2.80 6.71 -6.32
N SER A 332 -1.50 6.64 -6.01
CA SER A 332 -0.49 7.56 -6.55
C SER A 332 -0.31 7.46 -8.07
N PHE A 333 -0.66 6.33 -8.67
CA PHE A 333 -0.48 6.04 -10.09
C PHE A 333 -1.80 5.96 -10.86
N GLY A 334 -2.94 6.29 -10.23
CA GLY A 334 -4.26 6.19 -10.85
C GLY A 334 -4.63 4.76 -11.27
N LEU A 335 -4.08 3.75 -10.59
CA LEU A 335 -4.32 2.34 -10.91
C LEU A 335 -5.80 2.01 -10.66
N VAL A 336 -6.48 1.42 -11.63
CA VAL A 336 -7.90 1.06 -11.57
C VAL A 336 -8.15 -0.24 -12.34
N PRO A 337 -9.12 -1.08 -11.93
CA PRO A 337 -9.53 -2.21 -12.74
C PRO A 337 -10.07 -1.74 -14.09
N ALA A 338 -9.55 -2.30 -15.18
CA ALA A 338 -9.99 -2.01 -16.54
C ALA A 338 -11.26 -2.79 -16.92
N GLU A 339 -11.55 -3.87 -16.20
CA GLU A 339 -12.71 -4.73 -16.40
C GLU A 339 -13.27 -5.23 -15.06
N PRO A 340 -14.54 -5.69 -15.01
CA PRO A 340 -15.10 -6.32 -13.82
C PRO A 340 -14.37 -7.62 -13.45
N LEU A 341 -14.35 -7.96 -12.16
CA LEU A 341 -13.74 -9.19 -11.67
C LEU A 341 -14.53 -10.42 -12.15
N LYS A 342 -13.87 -11.30 -12.93
CA LYS A 342 -14.45 -12.52 -13.48
C LYS A 342 -14.06 -13.74 -12.65
N VAL A 343 -14.84 -14.04 -11.62
CA VAL A 343 -14.69 -15.27 -10.81
C VAL A 343 -15.74 -16.29 -11.25
N PRO A 344 -15.38 -17.57 -11.48
CA PRO A 344 -16.36 -18.64 -11.64
C PRO A 344 -17.31 -18.68 -10.45
N SER A 345 -18.62 -18.67 -10.72
CA SER A 345 -19.66 -18.58 -9.71
C SER A 345 -20.65 -19.75 -9.85
N PRO A 346 -21.03 -20.41 -8.73
CA PRO A 346 -20.49 -20.22 -7.38
C PRO A 346 -19.12 -20.88 -7.19
N LEU A 347 -18.28 -20.29 -6.34
CA LEU A 347 -17.03 -20.88 -5.88
C LEU A 347 -17.34 -21.81 -4.69
N MET A 348 -17.19 -23.12 -4.89
CA MET A 348 -17.59 -24.14 -3.91
C MET A 348 -16.61 -24.21 -2.71
N PRO A 349 -17.05 -24.70 -1.52
CA PRO A 349 -16.16 -24.98 -0.39
C PRO A 349 -14.95 -25.83 -0.76
N GLY A 350 -13.76 -25.42 -0.33
CA GLY A 350 -12.48 -26.06 -0.64
C GLY A 350 -11.92 -25.77 -2.03
N GLN A 351 -12.66 -25.04 -2.89
CA GLN A 351 -12.22 -24.74 -4.26
C GLN A 351 -11.30 -23.52 -4.29
N SER A 352 -10.26 -23.61 -5.12
CA SER A 352 -9.37 -22.49 -5.46
C SER A 352 -9.47 -22.15 -6.94
N VAL A 353 -9.42 -20.87 -7.28
CA VAL A 353 -9.41 -20.38 -8.66
C VAL A 353 -8.36 -19.30 -8.86
N ASN A 354 -7.67 -19.35 -10.00
CA ASN A 354 -6.78 -18.28 -10.45
C ASN A 354 -7.56 -17.29 -11.30
N VAL A 355 -7.48 -16.01 -10.96
CA VAL A 355 -8.18 -14.93 -11.65
C VAL A 355 -7.15 -13.89 -12.08
N VAL A 356 -7.27 -13.40 -13.30
CA VAL A 356 -6.44 -12.32 -13.82
C VAL A 356 -7.35 -11.13 -14.08
N LEU A 357 -7.07 -10.01 -13.42
CA LEU A 357 -7.80 -8.77 -13.57
C LEU A 357 -6.90 -7.75 -14.27
N ARG A 358 -7.29 -7.29 -15.46
CA ARG A 358 -6.57 -6.21 -16.16
C ARG A 358 -6.77 -4.89 -15.45
N CYS A 359 -5.71 -4.08 -15.39
CA CYS A 359 -5.68 -2.79 -14.73
C CYS A 359 -5.13 -1.71 -15.68
N ASP A 360 -5.69 -0.52 -15.58
CA ASP A 360 -5.22 0.69 -16.26
C ASP A 360 -4.73 1.72 -15.24
N THR A 361 -4.11 2.80 -15.71
CA THR A 361 -3.58 3.90 -14.89
C THR A 361 -4.32 5.22 -15.14
N THR A 362 -5.59 5.13 -15.53
CA THR A 362 -6.48 6.25 -15.89
C THR A 362 -7.44 6.65 -14.77
N GLY A 363 -7.35 5.99 -13.62
CA GLY A 363 -8.21 6.23 -12.46
C GLY A 363 -7.86 7.52 -11.69
N GLY A 364 -8.62 7.79 -10.64
CA GLY A 364 -8.40 8.93 -9.76
C GLY A 364 -7.06 8.84 -9.02
N VAL A 365 -6.29 9.93 -9.05
CA VAL A 365 -4.97 10.00 -8.42
C VAL A 365 -5.07 10.59 -7.02
N GLN A 366 -4.47 9.92 -6.05
CA GLN A 366 -4.25 10.41 -4.69
C GLN A 366 -2.90 9.91 -4.21
N LYS A 367 -2.03 10.82 -3.77
CA LYS A 367 -0.71 10.44 -3.25
C LYS A 367 -0.87 9.56 -2.02
N MET A 368 -0.26 8.39 -2.05
CA MET A 368 -0.20 7.43 -0.95
C MET A 368 1.17 7.44 -0.29
N GLU A 369 1.21 6.95 0.94
CA GLU A 369 2.45 6.70 1.67
C GLU A 369 2.35 5.31 2.32
N PRO A 370 3.17 4.32 1.91
CA PRO A 370 4.17 4.33 0.82
C PRO A 370 3.62 4.65 -0.58
N LEU A 371 4.47 5.14 -1.48
CA LEU A 371 4.06 5.64 -2.81
C LEU A 371 3.24 4.63 -3.63
N THR A 372 3.61 3.34 -3.57
CA THR A 372 2.94 2.26 -4.32
C THR A 372 1.90 1.49 -3.50
N ASN A 373 1.49 2.01 -2.34
CA ASN A 373 0.43 1.42 -1.54
C ASN A 373 -0.91 1.49 -2.28
N LEU A 374 -1.64 0.39 -2.30
CA LEU A 374 -2.95 0.25 -2.94
C LEU A 374 -3.95 -0.31 -1.94
N GLN A 375 -5.01 0.44 -1.68
CA GLN A 375 -6.15 -0.02 -0.90
C GLN A 375 -7.21 -0.62 -1.83
N VAL A 376 -7.70 -1.80 -1.49
CA VAL A 376 -8.61 -2.59 -2.31
C VAL A 376 -9.80 -3.04 -1.46
N ALA A 377 -11.00 -2.90 -2.04
CA ALA A 377 -12.22 -3.50 -1.55
C ALA A 377 -12.61 -4.67 -2.46
N ILE A 378 -12.83 -5.85 -1.89
CA ILE A 378 -13.37 -7.02 -2.58
C ILE A 378 -14.65 -7.45 -1.91
N LYS A 379 -15.72 -7.61 -2.68
CA LYS A 379 -17.05 -8.00 -2.22
C LYS A 379 -17.37 -9.41 -2.68
N ASN A 380 -18.14 -10.14 -1.89
CA ASN A 380 -18.91 -11.30 -2.31
C ASN A 380 -20.35 -11.23 -1.74
N ASP A 381 -21.09 -12.32 -1.79
CA ASP A 381 -22.44 -12.47 -1.23
C ASP A 381 -22.50 -12.47 0.31
N LEU A 382 -21.37 -12.57 1.01
CA LEU A 382 -21.30 -12.51 2.47
C LEU A 382 -21.03 -11.11 3.01
N ASP A 383 -20.06 -10.41 2.43
CA ASP A 383 -19.64 -9.08 2.90
C ASP A 383 -18.72 -8.35 1.90
N VAL A 384 -18.33 -7.13 2.27
CA VAL A 384 -17.22 -6.38 1.66
C VAL A 384 -16.00 -6.48 2.56
N PHE A 385 -14.86 -6.84 1.98
CA PHE A 385 -13.59 -6.96 2.68
C PHE A 385 -12.57 -5.98 2.13
N TYR A 386 -11.81 -5.37 3.03
CA TYR A 386 -10.81 -4.38 2.70
C TYR A 386 -9.42 -4.92 3.02
N PHE A 387 -8.46 -4.65 2.13
CA PHE A 387 -7.06 -4.93 2.36
C PHE A 387 -6.18 -3.87 1.68
N ALA A 388 -4.91 -3.84 2.08
CA ALA A 388 -3.89 -3.01 1.43
C ALA A 388 -2.77 -3.91 0.92
N THR A 389 -2.15 -3.51 -0.19
CA THR A 389 -1.02 -4.22 -0.79
C THR A 389 -0.04 -3.22 -1.41
N ILE A 390 1.23 -3.61 -1.51
CA ILE A 390 2.26 -2.82 -2.15
C ILE A 390 2.41 -3.28 -3.60
N VAL A 391 2.09 -2.39 -4.54
CA VAL A 391 2.27 -2.69 -5.95
C VAL A 391 3.77 -2.58 -6.29
N PRO A 392 4.39 -3.61 -6.87
CA PRO A 392 5.81 -3.54 -7.22
C PRO A 392 6.07 -2.46 -8.26
N LEU A 393 7.05 -1.58 -8.02
CA LEU A 393 7.28 -0.40 -8.85
C LEU A 393 7.55 -0.74 -10.33
N LEU A 394 8.15 -1.91 -10.60
CA LEU A 394 8.43 -2.42 -11.95
C LEU A 394 7.19 -2.48 -12.86
N VAL A 395 5.98 -2.72 -12.33
CA VAL A 395 4.79 -2.81 -13.19
C VAL A 395 4.36 -1.46 -13.78
N PHE A 396 4.87 -0.36 -13.20
CA PHE A 396 4.61 1.00 -13.70
C PHE A 396 5.63 1.45 -14.75
N PHE A 397 6.65 0.65 -15.08
CA PHE A 397 7.64 1.04 -16.10
C PHE A 397 7.03 0.85 -17.49
N HIS A 398 6.91 1.95 -18.22
CA HIS A 398 6.30 2.01 -19.54
C HIS A 398 7.30 1.67 -20.64
N GLU A 399 6.85 0.97 -21.68
CA GLU A 399 7.69 0.48 -22.79
C GLU A 399 8.28 1.63 -23.62
N SER A 400 7.58 2.76 -23.69
CA SER A 400 8.07 3.98 -24.36
C SER A 400 9.09 4.75 -23.50
N GLY A 401 9.93 4.04 -22.74
CA GLY A 401 10.95 4.61 -21.87
C GLY A 401 12.25 4.96 -22.57
N GLN A 402 12.42 4.57 -23.84
CA GLN A 402 13.62 4.84 -24.63
C GLN A 402 13.77 6.35 -24.85
N MET A 403 14.93 6.88 -24.47
CA MET A 403 15.28 8.29 -24.62
C MET A 403 16.47 8.44 -25.56
N GLU A 404 16.49 9.52 -26.34
CA GLU A 404 17.62 9.84 -27.20
C GLU A 404 18.79 10.41 -26.38
N LYS A 405 20.03 10.16 -26.81
CA LYS A 405 21.23 10.59 -26.06
C LYS A 405 21.27 12.10 -25.81
N ARG A 406 20.81 12.91 -26.78
CA ARG A 406 20.76 14.37 -26.66
C ARG A 406 19.77 14.80 -25.59
N GLU A 407 18.55 14.26 -25.66
CA GLU A 407 17.48 14.53 -24.68
C GLU A 407 17.89 14.11 -23.27
N PHE A 408 18.54 12.95 -23.12
CA PHE A 408 19.07 12.50 -21.84
C PHE A 408 20.08 13.49 -21.25
N LEU A 409 21.04 13.96 -22.05
CA LEU A 409 22.06 14.92 -21.58
C LEU A 409 21.45 16.27 -21.19
N ASP A 410 20.44 16.73 -21.93
CA ASP A 410 19.75 17.98 -21.63
C ASP A 410 18.95 17.84 -20.31
N MET A 411 18.18 16.77 -20.16
CA MET A 411 17.39 16.50 -18.95
C MET A 411 18.28 16.23 -17.72
N TRP A 412 19.41 15.52 -17.89
CA TRP A 412 20.35 15.24 -16.80
C TRP A 412 20.99 16.50 -16.23
N LYS A 413 21.28 17.49 -17.08
CA LYS A 413 21.84 18.80 -16.68
C LYS A 413 20.79 19.72 -16.08
N GLU A 414 19.55 19.63 -16.55
CA GLU A 414 18.45 20.45 -16.05
C GLU A 414 18.04 20.06 -14.62
N ILE A 415 18.09 18.78 -14.27
CA ILE A 415 17.74 18.30 -12.93
C ILE A 415 18.82 18.74 -11.91
N PRO A 416 18.45 19.50 -10.85
CA PRO A 416 19.38 19.93 -9.81
C PRO A 416 20.10 18.77 -9.13
N GLU A 417 21.38 18.95 -8.77
CA GLU A 417 22.18 17.91 -8.09
C GLU A 417 21.60 17.50 -6.73
N GLN A 418 20.90 18.40 -6.03
CA GLN A 418 20.17 18.06 -4.80
C GLN A 418 19.06 17.00 -4.99
N ASN A 419 18.60 16.78 -6.22
CA ASN A 419 17.64 15.74 -6.56
C ASN A 419 18.33 14.43 -7.00
N GLU A 420 19.66 14.41 -7.03
CA GLU A 420 20.44 13.20 -7.26
C GLU A 420 20.51 12.36 -5.99
N GLN A 421 20.16 11.08 -6.09
CA GLN A 421 20.34 10.12 -5.02
C GLN A 421 21.30 9.03 -5.49
N GLN A 422 22.35 8.79 -4.71
CA GLN A 422 23.33 7.75 -4.96
C GLN A 422 23.14 6.59 -3.99
N PHE A 423 23.18 5.39 -4.53
CA PHE A 423 23.04 4.14 -3.81
C PHE A 423 24.16 3.18 -4.22
N THR A 424 24.56 2.33 -3.28
CA THR A 424 25.44 1.20 -3.57
C THR A 424 24.57 -0.05 -3.74
N ILE A 425 24.64 -0.69 -4.90
CA ILE A 425 23.99 -1.97 -5.18
C ILE A 425 25.05 -3.04 -5.47
N HIS A 426 24.70 -4.31 -5.36
CA HIS A 426 25.64 -5.42 -5.50
C HIS A 426 25.29 -6.30 -6.70
N ASN A 427 26.28 -6.50 -7.56
CA ASN A 427 26.26 -7.48 -8.65
C ASN A 427 26.54 -8.89 -8.11
N THR A 428 25.57 -9.46 -7.40
CA THR A 428 25.70 -10.77 -6.75
C THR A 428 25.92 -11.93 -7.74
N GLN A 429 25.45 -11.77 -8.99
CA GLN A 429 25.59 -12.77 -10.05
C GLN A 429 26.85 -12.57 -10.93
N ASN A 430 27.72 -11.60 -10.63
CA ASN A 430 28.90 -11.25 -11.44
C ASN A 430 28.57 -11.03 -12.93
N LEU A 431 27.44 -10.39 -13.21
CA LEU A 431 26.97 -10.10 -14.57
C LEU A 431 27.90 -9.12 -15.28
N SER A 432 28.13 -9.33 -16.58
CA SER A 432 28.81 -8.35 -17.44
C SER A 432 27.90 -7.13 -17.68
N ALA A 433 28.49 -6.01 -18.12
CA ALA A 433 27.70 -4.82 -18.47
C ALA A 433 26.63 -5.09 -19.53
N ASP A 434 26.91 -5.97 -20.49
CA ASP A 434 25.94 -6.38 -21.52
C ASP A 434 24.78 -7.19 -20.92
N ALA A 435 25.07 -8.11 -20.01
CA ALA A 435 24.05 -8.89 -19.31
C ALA A 435 23.18 -8.00 -18.40
N ILE A 436 23.79 -7.01 -17.74
CA ILE A 436 23.07 -6.00 -16.94
C ILE A 436 22.11 -5.21 -17.83
N CYS A 437 22.58 -4.68 -18.97
CA CYS A 437 21.73 -3.95 -19.90
C CYS A 437 20.56 -4.81 -20.40
N ALA A 438 20.82 -6.08 -20.76
CA ALA A 438 19.78 -6.99 -21.22
C ALA A 438 18.71 -7.25 -20.14
N LYS A 439 19.12 -7.51 -18.88
CA LYS A 439 18.18 -7.71 -17.77
C LYS A 439 17.36 -6.47 -17.45
N LEU A 440 18.02 -5.30 -17.43
CA LEU A 440 17.35 -4.02 -17.22
C LEU A 440 16.33 -3.75 -18.34
N GLN A 441 16.71 -3.97 -19.59
CA GLN A 441 15.83 -3.76 -20.74
C GLN A 441 14.61 -4.70 -20.73
N GLN A 442 14.76 -5.95 -20.29
CA GLN A 442 13.62 -6.88 -20.09
C GLN A 442 12.59 -6.37 -19.08
N ASN A 443 12.99 -5.46 -18.19
CA ASN A 443 12.15 -4.84 -17.18
C ASN A 443 11.80 -3.38 -17.53
N ASN A 444 11.84 -3.00 -18.81
CA ASN A 444 11.55 -1.65 -19.29
C ASN A 444 12.48 -0.54 -18.76
N VAL A 445 13.71 -0.90 -18.35
CA VAL A 445 14.79 0.06 -18.05
C VAL A 445 15.69 0.17 -19.27
N MET A 446 15.59 1.28 -20.00
CA MET A 446 16.18 1.41 -21.34
C MET A 446 17.59 1.96 -21.28
N THR A 447 18.56 1.24 -21.85
CA THR A 447 19.94 1.74 -21.96
C THR A 447 20.01 2.82 -23.06
N VAL A 448 20.49 4.01 -22.68
CA VAL A 448 20.66 5.17 -23.56
C VAL A 448 22.08 5.26 -24.10
N ALA A 449 23.07 5.03 -23.24
CA ALA A 449 24.48 5.11 -23.62
C ALA A 449 25.36 4.23 -22.71
N ARG A 450 26.48 3.78 -23.26
CA ARG A 450 27.57 3.10 -22.54
C ARG A 450 28.87 3.85 -22.78
N ARG A 451 29.70 3.95 -21.75
CA ARG A 451 31.03 4.53 -21.83
C ARG A 451 31.99 3.73 -20.96
N SER A 452 33.16 3.39 -21.52
CA SER A 452 34.22 2.73 -20.76
C SER A 452 35.35 3.73 -20.53
N ILE A 453 35.75 3.95 -19.27
CA ILE A 453 36.80 4.90 -18.87
C ILE A 453 37.70 4.20 -17.86
N GLU A 454 39.01 4.10 -18.11
CA GLU A 454 40.02 3.68 -17.11
C GLU A 454 39.66 2.40 -16.32
N GLY A 455 39.11 1.37 -16.98
CA GLY A 455 38.72 0.12 -16.32
C GLY A 455 37.37 0.16 -15.57
N GLN A 456 36.60 1.24 -15.73
CA GLN A 456 35.22 1.37 -15.28
C GLN A 456 34.26 1.40 -16.47
N GLU A 457 33.08 0.84 -16.29
CA GLU A 457 31.99 0.96 -17.26
C GLU A 457 30.86 1.80 -16.67
N LEU A 458 30.46 2.82 -17.41
CA LEU A 458 29.35 3.72 -17.11
C LEU A 458 28.19 3.38 -18.02
N LEU A 459 27.04 3.04 -17.42
CA LEU A 459 25.81 2.75 -18.12
C LEU A 459 24.77 3.81 -17.78
N TYR A 460 24.20 4.42 -18.80
CA TYR A 460 23.15 5.43 -18.67
C TYR A 460 21.81 4.84 -19.08
N HIS A 461 20.81 4.95 -18.22
CA HIS A 461 19.47 4.41 -18.49
C HIS A 461 18.38 5.45 -18.31
N SER A 462 17.29 5.28 -19.07
CA SER A 462 16.06 6.03 -18.92
C SER A 462 14.91 5.08 -18.54
N ILE A 463 14.11 5.52 -17.59
CA ILE A 463 12.90 4.84 -17.13
C ILE A 463 11.77 5.84 -17.24
N LYS A 464 10.66 5.42 -17.86
CA LYS A 464 9.44 6.22 -17.93
C LYS A 464 8.34 5.49 -17.17
N TYR A 465 7.66 6.19 -16.27
CA TYR A 465 6.47 5.66 -15.61
C TYR A 465 5.21 5.82 -16.46
N THR A 466 4.16 5.07 -16.13
CA THR A 466 2.84 5.18 -16.75
C THR A 466 2.24 6.58 -16.65
N ASN A 467 2.58 7.36 -15.62
CA ASN A 467 2.18 8.76 -15.45
C ASN A 467 3.10 9.76 -16.17
N ASN A 468 3.95 9.30 -17.10
CA ASN A 468 4.91 10.08 -17.89
C ASN A 468 6.06 10.73 -17.11
N ILE A 469 6.25 10.40 -15.83
CA ILE A 469 7.44 10.83 -15.09
C ILE A 469 8.66 10.04 -15.57
N PHE A 470 9.76 10.73 -15.82
CA PHE A 470 11.05 10.12 -16.12
C PHE A 470 11.94 10.00 -14.89
N VAL A 471 12.65 8.88 -14.80
CA VAL A 471 13.76 8.65 -13.90
C VAL A 471 14.99 8.32 -14.75
N LEU A 472 16.06 9.05 -14.53
CA LEU A 472 17.34 8.83 -15.19
C LEU A 472 18.27 8.09 -14.24
N SER A 473 19.07 7.16 -14.74
CA SER A 473 20.08 6.47 -13.95
C SER A 473 21.45 6.48 -14.61
N GLU A 474 22.48 6.60 -13.78
CA GLU A 474 23.87 6.33 -14.11
C GLU A 474 24.36 5.19 -13.21
N LEU A 475 24.74 4.06 -13.81
CA LEU A 475 25.29 2.91 -13.11
C LEU A 475 26.78 2.81 -13.41
N LYS A 476 27.60 2.91 -12.37
CA LYS A 476 29.06 2.74 -12.44
C LYS A 476 29.43 1.32 -12.04
N ILE A 477 30.12 0.64 -12.94
CA ILE A 477 30.62 -0.73 -12.75
C ILE A 477 32.14 -0.65 -12.66
N HIS A 478 32.69 -1.18 -11.57
CA HIS A 478 34.14 -1.28 -11.38
C HIS A 478 34.58 -2.73 -11.62
N GLN A 479 35.47 -2.97 -12.58
CA GLN A 479 35.85 -4.34 -12.99
C GLN A 479 36.44 -5.20 -11.84
N ALA A 480 36.97 -4.58 -10.79
CA ALA A 480 37.55 -5.26 -9.63
C ALA A 480 36.58 -5.41 -8.43
N SER A 481 35.33 -4.92 -8.52
CA SER A 481 34.38 -4.92 -7.41
C SER A 481 32.99 -5.40 -7.83
N THR A 482 32.33 -6.13 -6.95
CA THR A 482 30.91 -6.48 -7.11
C THR A 482 29.98 -5.35 -6.69
N ALA A 483 30.48 -4.32 -6.01
CA ALA A 483 29.72 -3.13 -5.68
C ALA A 483 29.62 -2.21 -6.90
N LEU A 484 28.39 -1.81 -7.22
CA LEU A 484 28.05 -0.87 -8.28
C LEU A 484 27.52 0.42 -7.63
N THR A 485 27.88 1.56 -8.21
CA THR A 485 27.32 2.85 -7.78
C THR A 485 26.17 3.21 -8.70
N LEU A 486 24.96 3.26 -8.15
CA LEU A 486 23.73 3.65 -8.85
C LEU A 486 23.38 5.09 -8.47
N SER A 487 23.46 6.00 -9.44
CA SER A 487 23.02 7.40 -9.30
C SER A 487 21.68 7.56 -10.00
N LEU A 488 20.70 8.13 -9.31
CA LEU A 488 19.34 8.30 -9.81
C LEU A 488 18.93 9.77 -9.76
N LYS A 489 18.33 10.27 -10.85
CA LYS A 489 17.80 11.63 -10.96
C LYS A 489 16.38 11.61 -11.46
N SER A 490 15.55 12.48 -10.88
CA SER A 490 14.24 12.82 -11.43
C SER A 490 13.86 14.24 -11.05
N ARG A 491 13.00 14.87 -11.86
CA ARG A 491 12.32 16.12 -11.47
C ARG A 491 11.45 15.93 -10.22
N HIS A 492 10.98 14.69 -10.00
CA HIS A 492 10.19 14.31 -8.84
C HIS A 492 11.00 13.37 -7.94
N VAL A 493 11.58 13.88 -6.85
CA VAL A 493 12.45 13.09 -5.95
C VAL A 493 11.74 11.85 -5.40
N GLN A 494 10.44 11.93 -5.16
CA GLN A 494 9.62 10.81 -4.70
C GLN A 494 9.56 9.64 -5.72
N ALA A 495 9.75 9.91 -7.01
CA ALA A 495 9.79 8.88 -8.06
C ALA A 495 11.03 7.98 -7.95
N VAL A 496 12.07 8.43 -7.23
CA VAL A 496 13.33 7.69 -7.03
C VAL A 496 13.25 6.75 -5.82
N ALA A 497 12.25 6.92 -4.95
CA ALA A 497 12.06 6.09 -3.77
C ALA A 497 11.94 4.61 -4.15
N ASN A 498 12.67 3.75 -3.45
CA ASN A 498 12.72 2.28 -3.62
C ASN A 498 13.24 1.80 -4.99
N MET A 499 13.71 2.70 -5.86
CA MET A 499 14.26 2.33 -7.18
C MET A 499 15.56 1.53 -7.04
N ASN A 500 16.39 1.83 -6.04
CA ASN A 500 17.59 1.06 -5.71
C ASN A 500 17.26 -0.41 -5.42
N GLU A 501 16.19 -0.69 -4.69
CA GLU A 501 15.72 -2.05 -4.41
C GLU A 501 15.28 -2.76 -5.70
N MET A 502 14.61 -2.05 -6.62
CA MET A 502 14.21 -2.61 -7.91
C MET A 502 15.42 -2.97 -8.78
N PHE A 503 16.44 -2.11 -8.83
CA PHE A 503 17.69 -2.43 -9.51
C PHE A 503 18.38 -3.64 -8.85
N GLN A 504 18.50 -3.67 -7.53
CA GLN A 504 19.07 -4.80 -6.81
C GLN A 504 18.30 -6.11 -7.09
N LEU A 505 16.97 -6.05 -7.15
CA LEU A 505 16.11 -7.18 -7.42
C LEU A 505 16.29 -7.73 -8.84
N ILE A 506 16.32 -6.85 -9.85
CA ILE A 506 16.56 -7.23 -11.26
C ILE A 506 17.96 -7.83 -11.43
N LEU A 507 18.98 -7.31 -10.74
CA LEU A 507 20.34 -7.83 -10.88
C LEU A 507 20.52 -9.18 -10.16
N SER A 508 19.82 -9.38 -9.04
CA SER A 508 19.92 -10.58 -8.22
C SER A 508 19.11 -11.77 -8.72
N ASN A 509 18.14 -11.56 -9.62
CA ASN A 509 17.33 -12.60 -10.25
C ASN A 509 17.57 -12.59 -11.76
#